data_AF-A0A5S9NNS9-F1
#
_entry.id   AF-A0A5S9NNS9-F1
#
_cell.length_a   1.000
_cell.length_b   1.000
_cell.length_c   1.000
_cell.angle_alpha   90.00
_cell.angle_beta   90.00
_cell.angle_gamma   90.00
#
_symmetry.space_group_name_H-M   'P 1'
#
loop_
_entity.id
_entity.type
_entity.pdbx_description
1 polymer ?
#
loop_
_entity_poly.entity_id
_entity_poly.type
_entity_poly.pdbx_seq_one_letter_code
_entity_poly.pdbx_strand_id
1 'polypeptide(L)'
;MQEYLSERVQKQRDWYELRANDSKQRFLRNQTVIIVLGAVIPLTVTIASFLGHAELGAVISAGISCGISIIAGLDKLHQPQTAWFNSRAYEESLKKEEWFYRYRAGDYNGLSDRDAEVRFIENVEGIISADIARRPASHRNGDKRGDVVTAPSSTTAKTDQTAKPQSVLPG
;
A
#
# COMPACT_ATOMS: atom_id res chain seq x y z
N MET A 1 -0.18 -7.34 -26.41
CA MET A 1 0.78 -7.27 -25.27
C MET A 1 0.59 -6.00 -24.46
N GLN A 2 0.53 -4.82 -25.10
CA GLN A 2 0.26 -3.55 -24.41
C GLN A 2 -1.09 -3.52 -23.66
N GLU A 3 -2.13 -4.16 -24.20
CA GLU A 3 -3.43 -4.33 -23.53
C GLU A 3 -3.29 -4.97 -22.15
N TYR A 4 -2.55 -6.09 -22.06
CA TYR A 4 -2.31 -6.83 -20.81
C TYR A 4 -1.59 -5.99 -19.76
N LEU A 5 -0.58 -5.21 -20.16
CA LEU A 5 0.14 -4.33 -19.24
C LEU A 5 -0.75 -3.18 -18.76
N SER A 6 -1.51 -2.56 -19.66
CA SER A 6 -2.42 -1.47 -19.31
C SER A 6 -3.50 -1.94 -18.33
N GLU A 7 -4.14 -3.08 -18.59
CA GLU A 7 -5.18 -3.64 -17.71
C GLU A 7 -4.60 -4.03 -16.34
N ARG A 8 -3.42 -4.66 -16.31
CA ARG A 8 -2.74 -5.05 -15.07
C ARG A 8 -2.33 -3.84 -14.23
N VAL A 9 -1.74 -2.83 -14.85
CA VAL A 9 -1.31 -1.59 -14.18
C VAL A 9 -2.51 -0.80 -13.67
N GLN A 10 -3.58 -0.69 -14.47
CA GLN A 10 -4.80 0.03 -14.10
C GLN A 10 -5.45 -0.62 -12.86
N LYS A 11 -5.58 -1.94 -12.86
CA LYS A 11 -6.17 -2.70 -11.74
C LYS A 11 -5.37 -2.54 -10.44
N GLN A 12 -4.03 -2.51 -10.54
CA GLN A 12 -3.18 -2.24 -9.38
C GLN A 12 -3.35 -0.80 -8.87
N ARG A 13 -3.43 0.17 -9.78
CA ARG A 13 -3.61 1.59 -9.44
C ARG A 13 -4.94 1.83 -8.72
N ASP A 14 -6.03 1.28 -9.23
CA ASP A 14 -7.37 1.46 -8.66
C ASP A 14 -7.45 0.87 -7.23
N TRP A 15 -6.84 -0.30 -7.01
CA TRP A 15 -6.75 -0.90 -5.67
C TRP A 15 -5.97 -0.01 -4.69
N TYR A 16 -4.88 0.58 -5.15
CA TYR A 16 -4.07 1.51 -4.35
C TYR A 16 -4.81 2.80 -4.04
N GLU A 17 -5.50 3.40 -5.01
CA GLU A 17 -6.29 4.62 -4.81
C GLU A 17 -7.40 4.40 -3.77
N LEU A 18 -8.12 3.27 -3.87
CA LEU A 18 -9.19 2.94 -2.93
C LEU A 18 -8.66 2.80 -1.50
N ARG A 19 -7.52 2.12 -1.33
CA ARG A 19 -6.90 1.87 -0.02
C ARG A 19 -6.21 3.11 0.56
N ALA A 20 -5.64 3.96 -0.28
CA ALA A 20 -5.09 5.26 0.12
C ALA A 20 -6.22 6.20 0.59
N ASN A 21 -7.36 6.21 -0.11
CA ASN A 21 -8.50 7.02 0.28
C ASN A 21 -9.13 6.57 1.60
N ASP A 22 -9.30 5.25 1.82
CA ASP A 22 -9.77 4.70 3.10
C ASP A 22 -8.82 5.08 4.26
N SER A 23 -7.51 4.96 4.05
CA SER A 23 -6.51 5.33 5.06
C SER A 23 -6.54 6.83 5.38
N LYS A 24 -6.68 7.68 4.36
CA LYS A 24 -6.84 9.13 4.50
C LYS A 24 -8.11 9.48 5.27
N GLN A 25 -9.25 8.86 4.94
CA GLN A 25 -10.52 9.11 5.63
C GLN A 25 -10.48 8.68 7.10
N ARG A 26 -9.85 7.54 7.41
CA ARG A 26 -9.64 7.10 8.80
C ARG A 26 -8.78 8.08 9.58
N PHE A 27 -7.67 8.53 8.99
CA PHE A 27 -6.80 9.54 9.60
C PHE A 27 -7.56 10.86 9.85
N LEU A 28 -8.28 11.37 8.85
CA LEU A 28 -9.07 12.59 9.00
C LEU A 28 -10.13 12.45 10.10
N ARG A 29 -10.83 11.31 10.15
CA ARG A 29 -11.82 11.02 11.20
C ARG A 29 -11.19 11.01 12.59
N ASN A 30 -10.06 10.32 12.76
CA ASN A 30 -9.35 10.27 14.04
C ASN A 30 -8.85 11.65 14.45
N GLN A 31 -8.33 12.43 13.50
CA GLN A 31 -7.90 13.81 13.73
C GLN A 31 -9.07 14.71 14.15
N THR A 32 -10.25 14.57 13.52
CA THR A 32 -11.45 15.29 13.93
C THR A 32 -11.85 14.93 15.36
N VAL A 33 -11.81 13.64 15.73
CA VAL A 33 -12.11 13.20 17.11
C VAL A 33 -11.13 13.80 18.11
N ILE A 34 -9.83 13.80 17.81
CA ILE A 34 -8.81 14.40 18.68
C ILE A 34 -9.06 15.89 18.89
N ILE A 35 -9.37 16.64 17.83
CA ILE A 35 -9.63 18.09 17.91
C ILE A 35 -10.88 18.36 18.76
N VAL A 36 -11.95 17.61 18.53
CA VAL A 36 -13.20 17.75 19.31
C VAL A 36 -12.95 17.44 20.79
N LEU A 37 -12.27 16.33 21.09
CA LEU A 37 -11.93 15.97 22.48
C LEU A 37 -11.04 17.03 23.14
N GLY A 38 -10.05 17.55 22.41
CA GLY A 38 -9.18 18.63 22.87
C GLY A 38 -9.94 19.91 23.22
N ALA A 39 -10.97 20.27 22.44
CA ALA A 39 -11.82 21.42 22.71
C ALA A 39 -12.79 21.19 23.89
N VAL A 40 -13.20 19.95 24.14
CA VAL A 40 -14.10 19.58 25.24
C VAL A 40 -13.40 19.60 26.61
N ILE A 41 -12.09 19.35 26.68
CA ILE A 41 -11.31 19.39 27.92
C ILE A 41 -11.51 20.71 28.71
N PRO A 42 -11.23 21.91 28.16
CA PRO A 42 -11.37 23.14 28.90
C PRO A 42 -12.82 23.40 29.34
N LEU A 43 -13.81 23.09 28.49
CA LEU A 43 -15.23 23.21 28.86
C LEU A 43 -15.57 22.35 30.08
N THR A 44 -15.08 21.11 30.09
CA THR A 44 -15.32 20.16 31.19
C THR A 44 -14.71 20.67 32.50
N VAL A 45 -13.46 21.15 32.44
CA VAL A 45 -12.75 21.70 33.61
C VAL A 45 -13.44 22.96 34.14
N THR A 46 -13.83 23.89 33.26
CA THR A 46 -14.50 25.14 33.66
C THR A 46 -15.86 24.87 34.31
N ILE A 47 -16.70 24.01 33.71
CA ILE A 47 -18.04 23.70 34.25
C ILE A 47 -17.93 22.96 35.58
N ALA A 48 -17.05 21.96 35.68
CA ALA A 48 -16.85 21.20 36.91
C ALA A 48 -16.34 22.10 38.05
N SER A 49 -15.48 23.07 37.75
CA SER A 49 -15.00 24.05 38.72
C SER A 49 -16.12 24.97 39.21
N PHE A 50 -16.99 25.44 38.31
CA PHE A 50 -18.13 26.28 38.66
C PHE A 50 -19.15 25.57 39.56
N LEU A 51 -19.34 24.27 39.37
CA LEU A 51 -20.24 23.43 40.18
C LEU A 51 -19.60 22.93 41.50
N GLY A 52 -18.38 23.36 41.82
CA GLY A 52 -17.68 22.92 43.06
C GLY A 52 -17.10 21.50 42.99
N HIS A 53 -17.04 20.90 41.81
CA HIS A 53 -16.55 19.54 41.55
C HIS A 53 -15.24 19.54 40.74
N ALA A 54 -14.31 20.45 41.06
CA ALA A 54 -13.06 20.63 40.31
C ALA A 54 -12.24 19.33 40.17
N GLU A 55 -12.16 18.52 41.23
CA GLU A 55 -11.46 17.23 41.24
C GLU A 55 -12.04 16.25 40.20
N LEU A 56 -13.37 16.19 40.08
CA LEU A 56 -14.02 15.33 39.07
C LEU A 56 -13.72 15.82 37.65
N GLY A 57 -13.68 17.14 37.42
CA GLY A 57 -13.29 17.72 36.14
C GLY A 57 -11.84 17.39 35.75
N ALA A 58 -10.93 17.38 36.74
CA ALA A 58 -9.54 16.99 36.53
C ALA A 58 -9.40 15.50 36.15
N VAL A 59 -10.12 14.60 36.84
CA VAL A 59 -10.11 13.16 36.52
C VAL A 59 -10.66 12.89 35.11
N ILE A 60 -11.76 13.54 34.74
CA ILE A 60 -12.36 13.36 33.40
C ILE A 60 -11.43 13.89 32.31
N SER A 61 -10.85 15.08 32.49
CA SER A 61 -9.91 15.66 31.51
C SER A 61 -8.62 14.84 31.35
N ALA A 62 -8.12 14.24 32.44
CA ALA A 62 -7.00 13.30 32.38
C ALA A 62 -7.36 12.04 31.57
N GLY A 63 -8.57 11.49 31.77
CA GLY A 63 -9.09 10.37 30.98
C GLY A 63 -9.19 10.69 29.49
N ILE A 64 -9.72 11.86 29.14
CA ILE A 64 -9.80 12.32 27.75
C ILE A 64 -8.39 12.47 27.14
N SER A 65 -7.45 13.04 27.88
CA SER A 65 -6.06 13.25 27.42
C SER A 65 -5.34 11.93 27.18
N CYS A 66 -5.58 10.92 28.01
CA CYS A 66 -5.07 9.56 27.81
C CYS A 66 -5.65 8.95 26.52
N GLY A 67 -6.97 9.07 26.31
CA GLY A 67 -7.63 8.61 25.09
C GLY A 67 -7.06 9.27 23.82
N ILE A 68 -6.86 10.59 23.84
CA ILE A 68 -6.23 11.33 22.74
C ILE A 68 -4.83 10.77 22.44
N SER A 69 -4.02 10.53 23.48
CA SER A 69 -2.65 10.02 23.32
C SER A 69 -2.62 8.62 22.69
N ILE A 70 -3.55 7.74 23.07
CA ILE A 70 -3.69 6.39 22.49
C ILE A 70 -4.06 6.50 21.01
N ILE A 71 -5.07 7.31 20.67
CA ILE A 71 -5.52 7.48 19.28
C ILE A 71 -4.38 8.06 18.43
N ALA A 72 -3.71 9.10 18.91
CA ALA A 72 -2.57 9.71 18.22
C ALA A 72 -1.41 8.73 18.04
N GLY A 73 -1.14 7.89 19.05
CA GLY A 73 -0.13 6.83 18.97
C GLY A 73 -0.47 5.76 17.93
N LEU A 74 -1.73 5.33 17.88
CA LEU A 74 -2.22 4.38 16.87
C LEU A 74 -2.16 4.97 15.45
N ASP A 75 -2.48 6.25 15.28
CA ASP A 75 -2.36 6.93 13.98
C ASP A 75 -0.90 7.00 13.52
N LYS A 76 0.04 7.25 14.43
CA LYS A 76 1.47 7.27 14.12
C LYS A 76 1.99 5.90 13.71
N LEU A 77 1.47 4.82 14.29
CA LEU A 77 1.88 3.45 13.97
C LEU A 77 1.41 3.01 12.57
N HIS A 78 0.24 3.47 12.14
CA HIS A 78 -0.32 3.09 10.84
C HIS A 78 0.32 3.79 9.63
N GLN A 79 1.15 4.82 9.83
CA GLN A 79 1.84 5.58 8.77
C GLN A 79 1.05 5.74 7.45
N PRO A 80 -0.19 6.26 7.48
CA PRO A 80 -1.04 6.35 6.29
C PRO A 80 -0.44 7.25 5.20
N GLN A 81 0.43 8.18 5.59
CA GLN A 81 1.15 9.09 4.70
C GLN A 81 2.12 8.35 3.76
N THR A 82 2.81 7.33 4.26
CA THR A 82 3.81 6.58 3.50
C THR A 82 3.16 5.75 2.39
N ALA A 83 1.98 5.19 2.66
CA ALA A 83 1.21 4.46 1.65
C ALA A 83 0.76 5.38 0.50
N TRP A 84 0.20 6.56 0.83
CA TRP A 84 -0.26 7.51 -0.18
C TRP A 84 0.87 8.06 -1.05
N PHE A 85 1.99 8.47 -0.44
CA PHE A 85 3.13 9.01 -1.19
C PHE A 85 3.78 7.98 -2.10
N ASN A 86 3.94 6.74 -1.63
CA ASN A 86 4.52 5.65 -2.43
C ASN A 86 3.65 5.32 -3.65
N SER A 87 2.31 5.25 -3.48
CA SER A 87 1.40 5.00 -4.61
C SER A 87 1.46 6.11 -5.67
N ARG A 88 1.61 7.38 -5.27
CA ARG A 88 1.77 8.50 -6.21
C ARG A 88 3.11 8.47 -6.94
N ALA A 89 4.19 8.23 -6.22
CA ALA A 89 5.52 8.11 -6.82
C ALA A 89 5.58 6.93 -7.82
N TYR A 90 4.89 5.83 -7.52
CA TYR A 90 4.77 4.68 -8.42
C TYR A 90 3.99 5.02 -9.70
N GLU A 91 2.85 5.70 -9.57
CA GLU A 91 2.05 6.15 -10.72
C GLU A 91 2.83 7.12 -11.61
N GLU A 92 3.53 8.08 -11.01
CA GLU A 92 4.38 9.02 -11.75
C GLU A 92 5.54 8.34 -12.46
N SER A 93 6.15 7.31 -11.82
CA SER A 93 7.23 6.53 -12.42
C SER A 93 6.75 5.74 -13.64
N LEU A 94 5.59 5.09 -13.55
CA LEU A 94 4.99 4.36 -14.67
C LEU A 94 4.59 5.29 -15.82
N LYS A 95 3.97 6.44 -15.51
CA LYS A 95 3.65 7.45 -16.53
C LYS A 95 4.93 7.89 -17.22
N LYS A 96 5.95 8.29 -16.45
CA LYS A 96 7.24 8.72 -17.00
C LYS A 96 7.83 7.69 -17.95
N GLU A 97 7.78 6.41 -17.59
CA GLU A 97 8.27 5.31 -18.43
C GLU A 97 7.48 5.19 -19.75
N GLU A 98 6.15 5.35 -19.72
CA GLU A 98 5.31 5.39 -20.92
C GLU A 98 5.69 6.57 -21.83
N TRP A 99 5.93 7.76 -21.26
CA TRP A 99 6.38 8.92 -22.03
C TRP A 99 7.76 8.67 -22.66
N PHE A 100 8.70 8.07 -21.93
CA PHE A 100 10.03 7.76 -22.46
C PHE A 100 9.97 6.75 -23.61
N TYR A 101 9.15 5.71 -23.49
CA TYR A 101 8.93 4.74 -24.56
C TYR A 101 8.28 5.39 -25.80
N ARG A 102 7.21 6.18 -25.59
CA ARG A 102 6.43 6.82 -26.68
C ARG A 102 7.25 7.82 -27.48
N TYR A 103 8.09 8.61 -26.82
CA TYR A 103 8.91 9.63 -27.47
C TYR A 103 10.32 9.14 -27.83
N ARG A 104 10.61 7.84 -27.69
CA ARG A 104 11.93 7.24 -27.92
C ARG A 104 13.05 8.01 -27.18
N ALA A 105 12.75 8.44 -25.95
CA ALA A 105 13.62 9.25 -25.12
C ALA A 105 14.30 8.40 -24.04
N GLY A 106 15.44 8.87 -23.52
CA GLY A 106 16.19 8.15 -22.49
C GLY A 106 16.74 6.82 -23.00
N ASP A 107 16.51 5.75 -22.24
CA ASP A 107 16.98 4.38 -22.52
C ASP A 107 16.40 3.76 -23.81
N TYR A 108 15.45 4.44 -24.48
CA TYR A 108 14.80 3.97 -25.71
C TYR A 108 15.34 4.64 -26.98
N ASN A 109 16.28 5.56 -26.87
CA ASN A 109 16.82 6.28 -28.01
C ASN A 109 17.75 5.38 -28.85
N GLY A 110 17.51 5.33 -30.16
CA GLY A 110 18.34 4.56 -31.12
C GLY A 110 18.10 3.05 -31.12
N LEU A 111 17.11 2.54 -30.38
CA LEU A 111 16.74 1.12 -30.37
C LEU A 111 15.75 0.79 -31.49
N SER A 112 15.79 -0.47 -31.94
CA SER A 112 14.75 -1.01 -32.82
C SER A 112 13.41 -1.09 -32.09
N ASP A 113 12.30 -1.11 -32.83
CA ASP A 113 10.96 -1.15 -32.22
C ASP A 113 10.78 -2.35 -31.27
N ARG A 114 11.36 -3.49 -31.62
CA ARG A 114 11.32 -4.72 -30.83
C ARG A 114 12.17 -4.60 -29.56
N ASP A 115 13.38 -4.06 -29.67
CA ASP A 115 14.28 -3.94 -28.52
C ASP A 115 13.78 -2.87 -27.53
N ALA A 116 13.20 -1.79 -28.04
CA ALA A 116 12.56 -0.77 -27.23
C ALA A 116 11.35 -1.32 -26.46
N GLU A 117 10.57 -2.22 -27.07
CA GLU A 117 9.43 -2.86 -26.40
C GLU A 117 9.90 -3.83 -25.30
N VAL A 118 10.92 -4.64 -25.56
CA VAL A 118 11.50 -5.54 -24.53
C VAL A 118 12.03 -4.72 -23.35
N ARG A 119 12.78 -3.65 -23.61
CA ARG A 119 13.31 -2.79 -22.56
C ARG A 119 12.23 -2.11 -21.73
N PHE A 120 11.10 -1.77 -22.35
CA PHE A 120 9.95 -1.19 -21.65
C PHE A 120 9.34 -2.16 -20.67
N ILE A 121 9.19 -3.43 -21.06
CA ILE A 121 8.68 -4.48 -20.18
C ILE A 121 9.63 -4.69 -19.00
N GLU A 122 10.94 -4.76 -19.25
CA GLU A 122 11.95 -4.95 -18.20
C GLU A 122 11.93 -3.80 -17.19
N ASN A 123 11.86 -2.55 -17.66
CA ASN A 123 11.81 -1.37 -16.79
C ASN A 123 10.52 -1.35 -15.96
N VAL A 124 9.36 -1.66 -16.57
CA VAL A 124 8.07 -1.72 -15.85
C VAL A 124 8.06 -2.82 -14.79
N GLU A 125 8.53 -4.04 -15.12
CA GLU A 125 8.63 -5.14 -14.15
C GLU A 125 9.67 -4.85 -13.05
N GLY A 126 10.72 -4.08 -13.37
CA GLY A 126 11.67 -3.56 -12.38
C GLY A 126 11.01 -2.60 -11.39
N ILE A 127 10.19 -1.65 -11.87
CA ILE A 127 9.44 -0.70 -11.04
C ILE A 127 8.43 -1.45 -10.14
N ILE A 128 7.71 -2.45 -10.68
CA ILE A 128 6.80 -3.32 -9.92
C ILE A 128 7.56 -4.08 -8.82
N SER A 129 8.69 -4.70 -9.17
CA SER A 129 9.49 -5.50 -8.24
C SER A 129 10.07 -4.66 -7.11
N ALA A 130 10.53 -3.44 -7.42
CA ALA A 130 11.03 -2.50 -6.42
C ALA A 130 9.93 -2.05 -5.44
N ASP A 131 8.70 -1.83 -5.92
CA ASP A 131 7.56 -1.50 -5.06
C ASP A 131 7.19 -2.65 -4.11
N ILE A 132 7.18 -3.89 -4.63
CA ILE A 132 6.92 -5.09 -3.80
C ILE A 132 8.01 -5.26 -2.74
N ALA A 133 9.29 -5.07 -3.08
CA ALA A 133 10.41 -5.20 -2.16
C ALA A 133 10.45 -4.09 -1.09
N ARG A 134 10.00 -2.88 -1.43
CA ARG A 134 9.93 -1.74 -0.49
C ARG A 134 8.88 -1.96 0.60
N ARG A 135 7.87 -2.81 0.39
CA ARG A 135 6.82 -3.06 1.38
C ARG A 135 7.36 -3.92 2.55
N PRO A 136 7.26 -3.45 3.80
CA PRO A 136 7.66 -4.25 4.95
C PRO A 136 6.79 -5.51 5.07
N ALA A 137 7.41 -6.64 5.47
CA ALA A 137 6.77 -7.95 5.56
C ALA A 137 5.53 -8.00 6.50
N SER A 138 5.32 -6.98 7.33
CA SER A 138 4.17 -6.84 8.23
C SER A 138 2.82 -6.75 7.51
N HIS A 139 2.78 -6.34 6.23
CA HIS A 139 1.55 -6.33 5.45
C HIS A 139 1.19 -7.70 4.83
N ARG A 140 2.13 -8.66 4.78
CA ARG A 140 1.93 -9.99 4.16
C ARG A 140 0.95 -10.88 4.95
N ASN A 141 0.71 -10.60 6.23
CA ASN A 141 -0.10 -11.46 7.09
C ASN A 141 -1.58 -11.05 7.16
N GLY A 142 -1.91 -9.79 6.84
CA GLY A 142 -3.29 -9.27 6.82
C GLY A 142 -4.01 -9.38 5.49
N ASP A 143 -3.27 -9.64 4.39
CA ASP A 143 -3.77 -9.61 3.01
C ASP A 143 -4.03 -11.00 2.41
N LYS A 144 -4.18 -12.04 3.24
CA LYS A 144 -4.54 -13.38 2.74
C LYS A 144 -5.95 -13.48 2.14
N ARG A 145 -6.70 -12.38 2.07
CA ARG A 145 -8.04 -12.31 1.46
C ARG A 145 -8.05 -11.66 0.07
N GLY A 146 -6.95 -11.02 -0.36
CA GLY A 146 -6.80 -10.40 -1.69
C GLY A 146 -5.91 -11.17 -2.66
N ASP A 147 -5.05 -12.07 -2.15
CA ASP A 147 -4.01 -12.80 -2.90
C ASP A 147 -4.53 -13.97 -3.76
N VAL A 148 -5.71 -13.86 -4.39
CA VAL A 148 -6.14 -14.77 -5.47
C VAL A 148 -5.92 -14.12 -6.85
N VAL A 149 -4.82 -13.36 -6.99
CA VAL A 149 -4.24 -13.11 -8.31
C VAL A 149 -2.83 -13.67 -8.28
N THR A 150 -2.79 -14.99 -8.37
CA THR A 150 -1.61 -15.79 -8.66
C THR A 150 -0.80 -15.15 -9.78
N ALA A 151 0.50 -14.99 -9.54
CA ALA A 151 1.48 -14.89 -10.62
C ALA A 151 1.17 -15.97 -11.67
N PRO A 152 1.17 -15.66 -12.98
CA PRO A 152 0.94 -16.69 -13.97
C PRO A 152 2.09 -17.68 -13.87
N SER A 153 1.72 -18.87 -13.44
CA SER A 153 2.43 -20.13 -13.62
C SER A 153 3.14 -20.15 -14.97
N SER A 154 4.46 -20.28 -14.92
CA SER A 154 5.25 -20.79 -16.03
C SER A 154 4.76 -22.21 -16.37
N THR A 155 3.96 -22.32 -17.42
CA THR A 155 3.61 -23.60 -18.07
C THR A 155 3.57 -23.27 -19.55
N THR A 156 4.48 -23.73 -20.41
CA THR A 156 4.71 -25.14 -20.72
C THR A 156 6.00 -25.28 -21.54
N ALA A 157 6.85 -26.26 -21.21
CA ALA A 157 7.66 -26.94 -22.22
C ALA A 157 7.66 -28.44 -21.86
N LYS A 158 6.66 -29.15 -22.38
CA LYS A 158 6.72 -30.60 -22.54
C LYS A 158 7.76 -30.89 -23.62
N THR A 159 8.82 -31.60 -23.28
CA THR A 159 9.43 -32.55 -24.23
C THR A 159 9.44 -33.91 -23.57
N ASP A 160 8.74 -34.80 -24.26
CA ASP A 160 8.57 -36.21 -24.05
C ASP A 160 9.92 -36.96 -24.06
N GLN A 161 10.18 -37.76 -23.03
CA GLN A 161 10.95 -39.00 -23.18
C GLN A 161 10.68 -39.96 -22.02
N THR A 162 9.63 -40.76 -22.21
CA THR A 162 9.68 -42.24 -22.09
C THR A 162 10.69 -42.85 -21.10
N ALA A 163 10.21 -43.35 -19.96
CA ALA A 163 10.17 -44.80 -19.63
C ALA A 163 10.06 -45.05 -18.11
N LYS A 164 8.92 -45.65 -17.74
CA LYS A 164 8.55 -46.44 -16.54
C LYS A 164 9.60 -47.54 -16.19
N PRO A 165 9.48 -48.31 -15.08
CA PRO A 165 9.35 -47.97 -13.64
C PRO A 165 10.13 -48.92 -12.67
N GLN A 166 9.84 -48.81 -11.36
CA GLN A 166 9.97 -49.79 -10.26
C GLN A 166 11.29 -49.76 -9.46
N SER A 167 11.29 -49.24 -8.22
CA SER A 167 10.93 -49.90 -6.95
C SER A 167 11.65 -51.24 -6.80
N VAL A 168 12.53 -51.49 -5.82
CA VAL A 168 12.26 -51.56 -4.38
C VAL A 168 13.62 -51.61 -3.63
N LEU A 169 13.69 -51.07 -2.41
CA LEU A 169 14.65 -51.46 -1.37
C LEU A 169 13.83 -51.97 -0.16
N PRO A 170 14.38 -52.72 0.81
CA PRO A 170 15.49 -53.67 0.79
C PRO A 170 15.05 -55.08 1.28
N GLY A 171 15.91 -56.09 1.13
CA GLY A 171 15.70 -57.45 1.65
C GLY A 171 16.33 -58.52 0.77
#